data_AF-A0A1M6XZT4-F1
#
_entry.id   AF-A0A1M6XZT4-F1
#
_cell.length_a   1.000
_cell.length_b   1.000
_cell.length_c   1.000
_cell.angle_alpha   90.00
_cell.angle_beta   90.00
_cell.angle_gamma   90.00
#
_symmetry.space_group_name_H-M   'P 1'
#
loop_
_entity.id
_entity.type
_entity.pdbx_description
1 polymer ?
#
loop_
_entity_poly.entity_id
_entity_poly.type
_entity_poly.pdbx_seq_one_letter_code
_entity_poly.pdbx_strand_id
1 'polypeptide(L)'
;MGVNKFKCLFTLLAVYGMLLGTSIMPAFANSEPDTSQSPGTPAPGSEGDTLTREDARMALLVYKLLQPDGKLKGANPERGKKLFNQNCKSCHGEEGHRLNFAHDYRKPPIFIGDRARNDMPTFWYQMNFGDDDRNMEPYIDELTLDELIDIAGYAQTLP
;
A
#
# COMPACT_ATOMS: atom_id res chain seq x y z
N MET A 1 -45.88 3.79 73.28
CA MET A 1 -46.10 3.89 71.82
C MET A 1 -44.73 4.02 71.17
N GLY A 2 -44.16 3.10 70.40
CA GLY A 2 -44.72 1.97 69.67
C GLY A 2 -44.05 1.90 68.29
N VAL A 3 -42.81 1.40 68.27
CA VAL A 3 -42.06 0.75 67.16
C VAL A 3 -42.37 1.21 65.73
N ASN A 4 -41.48 2.04 65.16
CA ASN A 4 -41.46 2.32 63.73
C ASN A 4 -40.80 1.19 62.94
N LYS A 5 -41.53 0.77 61.92
CA LYS A 5 -41.38 -0.49 61.20
C LYS A 5 -40.25 -0.42 60.16
N PHE A 6 -39.51 -1.52 60.13
CA PHE A 6 -39.08 -2.24 58.93
C PHE A 6 -38.19 -1.45 57.95
N LYS A 7 -36.86 -1.61 58.00
CA LYS A 7 -36.16 -2.81 57.47
C LYS A 7 -36.86 -3.38 56.24
N CYS A 8 -36.71 -2.76 55.07
CA CYS A 8 -36.81 -3.48 53.79
C CYS A 8 -36.32 -2.67 52.58
N LEU A 9 -35.24 -1.90 52.73
CA LEU A 9 -34.62 -1.25 51.57
C LEU A 9 -33.10 -1.22 51.69
N PHE A 10 -32.51 -2.31 52.16
CA PHE A 10 -31.06 -2.46 52.32
C PHE A 10 -30.49 -3.67 51.56
N THR A 11 -31.26 -4.27 50.66
CA THR A 11 -30.90 -5.57 50.07
C THR A 11 -31.05 -5.62 48.55
N LEU A 12 -30.79 -4.53 47.84
CA LEU A 12 -30.69 -4.56 46.36
C LEU A 12 -29.52 -3.74 45.78
N LEU A 13 -28.71 -3.08 46.60
CA LEU A 13 -27.53 -2.32 46.15
C LEU A 13 -26.19 -2.89 46.65
N ALA A 14 -26.18 -4.12 47.19
CA ALA A 14 -24.98 -4.74 47.75
C ALA A 14 -24.37 -5.85 46.87
N VAL A 15 -24.92 -6.12 45.68
CA VAL A 15 -24.40 -7.19 44.79
C VAL A 15 -23.79 -6.66 43.49
N TYR A 16 -23.93 -5.37 43.17
CA TYR A 16 -23.32 -4.80 41.95
C TYR A 16 -22.02 -4.02 42.19
N GLY A 17 -21.61 -3.83 43.45
CA GLY A 17 -20.43 -3.03 43.83
C GLY A 17 -19.18 -3.82 44.21
N MET A 18 -19.20 -5.15 44.09
CA MET A 18 -18.08 -6.04 44.49
C MET A 18 -17.64 -6.96 43.34
N LEU A 19 -17.42 -6.38 42.16
CA LEU A 19 -16.46 -6.92 41.20
C LEU A 19 -15.37 -5.86 41.01
N LEU A 20 -14.73 -5.55 42.14
CA LEU A 20 -13.43 -4.91 42.22
C LEU A 20 -12.41 -5.87 41.60
N GLY A 21 -12.20 -5.72 40.30
CA GLY A 21 -11.03 -6.22 39.58
C GLY A 21 -10.29 -5.04 38.98
N THR A 22 -9.83 -4.10 39.80
CA THR A 22 -8.85 -3.10 39.35
C THR A 22 -7.54 -3.82 39.12
N SER A 23 -7.35 -4.38 37.92
CA SER A 23 -6.03 -4.70 37.42
C SER A 23 -5.28 -3.37 37.29
N ILE A 24 -4.42 -3.11 38.26
CA ILE A 24 -3.42 -2.06 38.22
C ILE A 24 -2.49 -2.44 37.06
N MET A 25 -2.77 -1.91 35.86
CA MET A 25 -1.76 -1.86 34.82
C MET A 25 -0.65 -0.97 35.37
N PRO A 26 0.63 -1.41 35.36
CA PRO A 26 1.70 -0.48 35.64
C PRO A 26 1.57 0.64 34.62
N ALA A 27 1.62 1.88 35.09
CA ALA A 27 1.71 3.04 34.22
C ALA A 27 2.92 2.80 33.31
N PHE A 28 2.66 2.54 32.02
CA PHE A 28 3.65 2.76 31.00
C PHE A 28 3.98 4.24 31.12
N ALA A 29 5.15 4.53 31.70
CA ALA A 29 5.69 5.87 31.70
C ALA A 29 5.62 6.36 30.25
N ASN A 30 5.10 7.56 30.06
CA ASN A 30 5.10 8.26 28.79
C ASN A 30 6.57 8.45 28.37
N SER A 31 7.17 7.45 27.74
CA SER A 31 8.31 7.67 26.88
C SER A 31 7.73 8.23 25.60
N GLU A 32 7.87 9.54 25.41
CA GLU A 32 7.70 10.16 24.11
C GLU A 32 8.41 9.29 23.06
N PRO A 33 7.77 8.98 21.92
CA PRO A 33 8.46 8.22 20.88
C PRO A 33 9.72 9.02 20.50
N ASP A 34 10.88 8.42 20.76
CA ASP A 34 12.15 8.96 20.32
C ASP A 34 12.15 8.98 18.79
N THR A 35 11.78 10.14 18.24
CA THR A 35 11.75 10.42 16.80
C THR A 35 13.16 10.66 16.23
N SER A 36 14.22 10.56 17.05
CA SER A 36 15.60 10.81 16.60
C SER A 36 16.20 9.65 15.80
N GLN A 37 15.57 8.47 15.82
CA GLN A 37 16.03 7.32 15.06
C GLN A 37 14.88 6.78 14.21
N SER A 38 14.80 7.26 12.97
CA SER A 38 14.39 6.36 11.90
C SER A 38 15.18 5.07 12.12
N PRO A 39 14.54 3.89 12.27
CA PRO A 39 15.31 2.66 12.40
C PRO A 39 16.25 2.63 11.20
N GLY A 40 17.56 2.66 11.48
CA GLY A 40 18.58 2.57 10.44
C GLY A 40 18.31 1.33 9.60
N THR A 41 18.64 1.37 8.31
CA THR A 41 18.52 0.20 7.44
C THR A 41 19.08 -1.03 8.18
N PRO A 42 18.31 -2.12 8.29
CA PRO A 42 18.78 -3.34 8.94
C PRO A 42 20.15 -3.78 8.38
N ALA A 43 20.99 -4.38 9.23
CA ALA A 43 22.29 -4.86 8.77
C ALA A 43 22.09 -5.96 7.70
N PRO A 44 22.88 -5.96 6.61
CA PRO A 44 22.75 -6.97 5.56
C PRO A 44 22.76 -8.42 6.10
N GLY A 45 21.76 -9.23 5.76
CA GLY A 45 21.58 -10.61 6.22
C GLY A 45 21.03 -10.80 7.64
N SER A 46 20.63 -9.73 8.32
CA SER A 46 19.97 -9.82 9.65
C SER A 46 18.51 -10.27 9.54
N GLU A 47 17.89 -10.65 10.67
CA GLU A 47 16.43 -10.93 10.72
C GLU A 47 15.59 -9.71 10.27
N GLY A 48 16.14 -8.49 10.38
CA GLY A 48 15.51 -7.28 9.86
C GLY A 48 15.74 -7.05 8.36
N ASP A 49 16.74 -7.68 7.74
CA ASP A 49 17.06 -7.58 6.32
C ASP A 49 16.39 -8.71 5.52
N THR A 50 15.06 -8.76 5.63
CA THR A 50 14.21 -9.79 5.02
C THR A 50 13.46 -9.32 3.79
N LEU A 51 13.52 -8.02 3.47
CA LEU A 51 12.85 -7.49 2.28
C LEU A 51 13.53 -8.04 1.03
N THR A 52 12.76 -8.74 0.20
CA THR A 52 13.20 -9.07 -1.15
C THR A 52 13.38 -7.79 -1.97
N ARG A 53 14.02 -7.91 -3.13
CA ARG A 53 14.17 -6.78 -4.07
C ARG A 53 12.79 -6.25 -4.48
N GLU A 54 11.84 -7.15 -4.66
CA GLU A 54 10.44 -6.92 -4.96
C GLU A 54 9.77 -6.15 -3.83
N ASP A 55 9.93 -6.61 -2.58
CA ASP A 55 9.35 -5.94 -1.42
C ASP A 55 9.93 -4.53 -1.24
N ALA A 56 11.24 -4.36 -1.40
CA ALA A 56 11.88 -3.06 -1.32
C ALA A 56 11.38 -2.11 -2.43
N ARG A 57 11.17 -2.62 -3.65
CA ARG A 57 10.65 -1.84 -4.78
C ARG A 57 9.17 -1.47 -4.60
N MET A 58 8.37 -2.35 -4.01
CA MET A 58 6.98 -2.07 -3.66
C MET A 58 6.86 -1.10 -2.48
N ALA A 59 7.73 -1.23 -1.48
CA ALA A 59 7.82 -0.28 -0.36
C ALA A 59 8.21 1.12 -0.86
N LEU A 60 9.15 1.22 -1.81
CA LEU A 60 9.49 2.50 -2.45
C LEU A 60 8.25 3.15 -3.07
N LEU A 61 7.43 2.39 -3.81
CA LEU A 61 6.19 2.90 -4.39
C LEU A 61 5.29 3.47 -3.29
N VAL A 62 4.91 2.65 -2.31
CA VAL A 62 3.87 3.00 -1.33
C VAL A 62 4.31 4.11 -0.38
N TYR A 63 5.57 4.11 0.06
CA TYR A 63 6.05 5.07 1.07
C TYR A 63 6.55 6.40 0.49
N LYS A 64 7.04 6.42 -0.76
CA LYS A 64 7.72 7.61 -1.30
C LYS A 64 7.11 8.16 -2.58
N LEU A 65 6.53 7.31 -3.43
CA LEU A 65 6.14 7.70 -4.79
C LEU A 65 4.63 7.88 -4.96
N LEU A 66 3.82 6.96 -4.43
CA LEU A 66 2.37 6.97 -4.62
C LEU A 66 1.72 8.02 -3.71
N GLN A 67 1.09 9.03 -4.32
CA GLN A 67 0.39 10.08 -3.60
C GLN A 67 -1.04 9.63 -3.23
N PRO A 68 -1.70 10.31 -2.26
CA PRO A 68 -3.07 9.98 -1.87
C PRO A 68 -4.11 10.08 -3.00
N ASP A 69 -3.83 10.87 -4.04
CA ASP A 69 -4.67 10.99 -5.23
C ASP A 69 -4.38 9.91 -6.29
N GLY A 70 -3.52 8.94 -5.97
CA GLY A 70 -3.11 7.85 -6.83
C GLY A 70 -2.01 8.21 -7.83
N LYS A 71 -1.56 9.47 -7.92
CA LYS A 71 -0.54 9.89 -8.89
C LYS A 71 0.87 9.64 -8.38
N LEU A 72 1.81 9.34 -9.28
CA LEU A 72 3.22 9.23 -8.91
C LEU A 72 3.88 10.59 -8.73
N LYS A 73 4.51 10.77 -7.58
CA LYS A 73 5.34 11.92 -7.24
C LYS A 73 6.57 11.97 -8.13
N GLY A 74 6.81 13.13 -8.75
CA GLY A 74 8.03 13.39 -9.52
C GLY A 74 8.04 12.85 -10.95
N ALA A 75 6.94 12.23 -11.42
CA ALA A 75 6.85 11.75 -12.78
C ALA A 75 6.78 12.89 -13.82
N ASN A 76 7.48 12.70 -14.94
CA ASN A 76 7.46 13.53 -16.14
C ASN A 76 6.76 12.75 -17.28
N PRO A 77 5.46 12.98 -17.52
CA PRO A 77 4.70 12.26 -18.54
C PRO A 77 5.22 12.45 -19.97
N GLU A 78 5.84 13.59 -20.29
CA GLU A 78 6.40 13.84 -21.62
C GLU A 78 7.62 12.97 -21.91
N ARG A 79 8.51 12.77 -20.93
CA ARG A 79 9.61 11.81 -21.03
C ARG A 79 9.06 10.38 -21.00
N GLY A 80 8.09 10.10 -20.13
CA GLY A 80 7.40 8.82 -20.02
C GLY A 80 6.77 8.37 -21.34
N LYS A 81 6.16 9.28 -22.10
CA LYS A 81 5.59 8.99 -23.43
C LYS A 81 6.63 8.46 -24.41
N LYS A 82 7.82 9.06 -24.43
CA LYS A 82 8.91 8.64 -25.34
C LYS A 82 9.37 7.23 -24.99
N LEU A 83 9.56 6.97 -23.69
CA LEU A 83 9.99 5.67 -23.18
C LEU A 83 8.91 4.59 -23.40
N PHE A 84 7.65 4.90 -23.17
CA PHE A 84 6.53 4.00 -23.44
C PHE A 84 6.45 3.65 -24.93
N ASN A 85 6.65 4.63 -25.81
CA ASN A 85 6.64 4.39 -27.26
C ASN A 85 7.80 3.49 -27.72
N GLN A 86 8.94 3.52 -27.02
CA GLN A 86 10.11 2.70 -27.34
C GLN A 86 9.96 1.27 -26.81
N ASN A 87 9.44 1.11 -25.59
CA ASN A 87 9.52 -0.15 -24.86
C ASN A 87 8.17 -0.89 -24.77
N CYS A 88 7.06 -0.15 -24.65
CA CYS A 88 5.75 -0.73 -24.29
C CYS A 88 4.78 -0.78 -25.48
N LYS A 89 4.86 0.18 -26.41
CA LYS A 89 3.91 0.35 -27.53
C LYS A 89 3.82 -0.86 -28.46
N SER A 90 4.91 -1.60 -28.66
CA SER A 90 4.94 -2.78 -29.54
C SER A 90 3.90 -3.83 -29.08
N CYS A 91 3.77 -4.03 -27.77
CA CYS A 91 2.85 -5.00 -27.18
C CYS A 91 1.54 -4.35 -26.71
N HIS A 92 1.58 -3.18 -26.07
CA HIS A 92 0.40 -2.55 -25.47
C HIS A 92 -0.36 -1.62 -26.42
N GLY A 93 0.24 -1.21 -27.54
CA GLY A 93 -0.36 -0.27 -28.48
C GLY A 93 -0.08 1.18 -28.11
N GLU A 94 -0.29 2.09 -29.06
CA GLU A 94 -0.03 3.52 -28.86
C GLU A 94 -0.94 4.14 -27.79
N GLU A 95 -2.19 3.69 -27.75
CA GLU A 95 -3.19 4.08 -26.75
C GLU A 95 -3.25 3.11 -25.56
N GLY A 96 -2.42 2.06 -25.54
CA GLY A 96 -2.43 1.08 -24.46
C GLY A 96 -3.56 0.03 -24.51
N HIS A 97 -4.39 0.03 -25.57
CA HIS A 97 -5.60 -0.81 -25.68
C HIS A 97 -5.40 -2.16 -26.39
N ARG A 98 -4.16 -2.56 -26.72
CA ARG A 98 -3.94 -3.81 -27.47
C ARG A 98 -4.21 -5.06 -26.62
N LEU A 99 -3.99 -5.00 -25.31
CA LEU A 99 -4.09 -6.15 -24.41
C LEU A 99 -5.17 -5.91 -23.36
N ASN A 100 -6.23 -6.74 -23.37
CA ASN A 100 -7.30 -6.71 -22.38
C ASN A 100 -6.94 -7.60 -21.18
N PHE A 101 -6.88 -7.03 -19.98
CA PHE A 101 -6.58 -7.71 -18.73
C PHE A 101 -7.82 -8.15 -17.94
N ALA A 102 -9.02 -7.95 -18.47
CA ALA A 102 -10.24 -8.44 -17.84
C ALA A 102 -10.28 -9.98 -17.89
N HIS A 103 -10.35 -10.62 -16.72
CA HIS A 103 -10.48 -12.09 -16.62
C HIS A 103 -11.88 -12.59 -16.99
N ASP A 104 -12.88 -11.71 -16.98
CA ASP A 104 -14.26 -12.00 -17.35
C ASP A 104 -14.66 -11.15 -18.56
N TYR A 105 -14.84 -11.81 -19.71
CA TYR A 105 -15.23 -11.17 -20.98
C TYR A 105 -16.63 -10.53 -20.97
N ARG A 106 -17.41 -10.72 -19.91
CA ARG A 106 -18.70 -10.04 -19.71
C ARG A 106 -18.54 -8.64 -19.08
N LYS A 107 -17.35 -8.32 -18.56
CA LYS A 107 -17.03 -7.01 -18.00
C LYS A 107 -16.37 -6.12 -19.05
N PRO A 108 -16.40 -4.78 -18.86
CA PRO A 108 -15.62 -3.87 -19.69
C PRO A 108 -14.14 -4.28 -19.71
N PRO A 109 -13.43 -4.05 -20.84
CA PRO A 109 -12.02 -4.34 -20.91
C PRO A 109 -11.24 -3.51 -19.88
N ILE A 110 -10.12 -4.06 -19.42
CA ILE A 110 -9.17 -3.36 -18.55
C ILE A 110 -7.87 -3.25 -19.33
N PHE A 111 -7.44 -2.03 -19.63
CA PHE A 111 -6.21 -1.79 -20.36
C PHE A 111 -5.09 -1.30 -19.44
N ILE A 112 -3.91 -1.09 -20.01
CA ILE A 112 -2.73 -0.67 -19.23
C ILE A 112 -2.93 0.69 -18.56
N GLY A 113 -3.68 1.61 -19.20
CA GLY A 113 -4.07 2.89 -18.61
C GLY A 113 -4.97 2.72 -17.40
N ASP A 114 -5.99 1.86 -17.49
CA ASP A 114 -6.88 1.56 -16.36
C ASP A 114 -6.12 0.94 -15.20
N ARG A 115 -5.19 0.02 -15.49
CA ARG A 115 -4.32 -0.59 -14.49
C ARG A 115 -3.44 0.47 -13.81
N ALA A 116 -2.80 1.36 -14.57
CA ALA A 116 -1.97 2.43 -14.01
C ALA A 116 -2.77 3.41 -13.14
N ARG A 117 -4.02 3.74 -13.50
CA ARG A 117 -4.86 4.67 -12.72
C ARG A 117 -5.46 4.04 -11.48
N ASN A 118 -6.00 2.83 -11.62
CA ASN A 118 -6.88 2.25 -10.61
C ASN A 118 -6.18 1.20 -9.73
N ASP A 119 -5.00 0.71 -10.16
CA ASP A 119 -4.25 -0.35 -9.49
C ASP A 119 -2.74 -0.19 -9.78
N MET A 120 -2.21 0.97 -9.38
CA MET A 120 -0.80 1.32 -9.53
C MET A 120 0.15 0.29 -8.89
N PRO A 121 -0.13 -0.33 -7.73
CA PRO A 121 0.73 -1.39 -7.20
C PRO A 121 0.93 -2.55 -8.17
N THR A 122 -0.13 -3.05 -8.79
CA THR A 122 -0.01 -4.12 -9.78
C THR A 122 0.67 -3.64 -11.06
N PHE A 123 0.35 -2.43 -11.54
CA PHE A 123 1.07 -1.83 -12.68
C PHE A 123 2.58 -1.79 -12.42
N TRP A 124 2.97 -1.23 -11.28
CA TRP A 124 4.35 -1.01 -10.88
C TRP A 124 5.10 -2.33 -10.74
N TYR A 125 4.49 -3.32 -10.09
CA TYR A 125 5.08 -4.64 -9.95
C TYR A 125 5.36 -5.27 -11.32
N GLN A 126 4.36 -5.32 -12.20
CA GLN A 126 4.49 -5.97 -13.51
C GLN A 126 5.48 -5.25 -14.42
N MET A 127 5.51 -3.91 -14.38
CA MET A 127 6.51 -3.16 -15.13
C MET A 127 7.94 -3.43 -14.64
N ASN A 128 8.16 -3.55 -13.34
CA ASN A 128 9.49 -3.80 -12.79
C ASN A 128 9.93 -5.25 -12.97
N PHE A 129 9.05 -6.20 -12.64
CA PHE A 129 9.39 -7.62 -12.46
C PHE A 129 8.82 -8.54 -13.53
N GLY A 130 8.06 -7.99 -14.48
CA GLY A 130 7.48 -8.76 -15.56
C GLY A 130 6.33 -9.65 -15.12
N ASP A 131 5.95 -10.54 -16.04
CA ASP A 131 5.02 -11.64 -15.85
C ASP A 131 5.33 -12.70 -16.91
N ASP A 132 6.04 -13.75 -16.49
CA ASP A 132 6.51 -14.82 -17.37
C ASP A 132 5.34 -15.58 -18.03
N ASP A 133 4.24 -15.80 -17.30
CA ASP A 133 3.06 -16.48 -17.81
C ASP A 133 2.43 -15.72 -19.00
N ARG A 134 2.62 -14.40 -19.04
CA ARG A 134 2.09 -13.51 -20.08
C ARG A 134 3.16 -12.97 -21.03
N ASN A 135 4.40 -13.47 -20.96
CA ASN A 135 5.55 -13.00 -21.73
C ASN A 135 5.76 -11.48 -21.61
N MET A 136 5.60 -10.94 -20.40
CA MET A 136 5.93 -9.55 -20.10
C MET A 136 7.31 -9.48 -19.46
N GLU A 137 8.29 -8.96 -20.19
CA GLU A 137 9.67 -8.83 -19.69
C GLU A 137 9.77 -7.83 -18.52
N PRO A 138 10.67 -8.07 -17.54
CA PRO A 138 10.98 -7.13 -16.47
C PRO A 138 11.81 -5.94 -16.99
N TYR A 139 11.56 -4.73 -16.47
CA TYR A 139 12.35 -3.54 -16.82
C TYR A 139 13.21 -2.98 -15.67
N ILE A 140 13.18 -3.62 -14.50
CA ILE A 140 13.90 -3.12 -13.31
C ILE A 140 15.43 -3.04 -13.50
N ASP A 141 16.00 -3.84 -14.40
CA ASP A 141 17.43 -3.86 -14.73
C ASP A 141 17.77 -3.17 -16.07
N GLU A 142 16.75 -2.87 -16.87
CA GLU A 142 16.89 -2.31 -18.22
C GLU A 142 16.74 -0.77 -18.23
N LEU A 143 15.94 -0.24 -17.31
CA LEU A 143 15.62 1.18 -17.21
C LEU A 143 15.94 1.72 -15.82
N THR A 144 16.31 2.99 -15.76
CA THR A 144 16.53 3.67 -14.48
C THR A 144 15.23 3.85 -13.72
N LEU A 145 15.32 3.99 -12.39
CA LEU A 145 14.14 4.24 -11.55
C LEU A 145 13.35 5.47 -12.03
N ASP A 146 14.02 6.56 -12.38
CA ASP A 146 13.35 7.78 -12.84
C ASP A 146 12.61 7.58 -14.17
N GLU A 147 13.15 6.75 -15.07
CA GLU A 147 12.49 6.39 -16.33
C GLU A 147 11.25 5.53 -16.07
N LEU A 148 11.33 4.58 -15.13
CA LEU A 148 10.19 3.76 -14.73
C LEU A 148 9.08 4.60 -14.06
N ILE A 149 9.45 5.56 -13.21
CA ILE A 149 8.51 6.52 -12.61
C ILE A 149 7.78 7.31 -13.70
N ASP A 150 8.51 7.75 -14.73
CA ASP A 150 7.93 8.52 -15.82
C ASP A 150 7.03 7.70 -16.73
N ILE A 151 7.43 6.46 -17.06
CA ILE A 151 6.57 5.52 -17.81
C ILE A 151 5.27 5.30 -17.05
N ALA A 152 5.37 5.04 -15.74
CA ALA A 152 4.20 4.83 -14.90
C ALA A 152 3.31 6.08 -14.83
N GLY A 153 3.90 7.27 -14.68
CA GLY A 153 3.16 8.54 -14.70
C GLY A 153 2.49 8.80 -16.05
N TYR A 154 3.16 8.52 -17.17
CA TYR A 154 2.55 8.61 -18.50
C TYR A 154 1.42 7.58 -18.68
N ALA A 155 1.60 6.36 -18.19
CA ALA A 155 0.59 5.30 -18.31
C ALA A 155 -0.74 5.71 -17.65
N GLN A 156 -0.69 6.51 -16.57
CA GLN A 156 -1.91 7.06 -15.94
C GLN A 156 -2.70 8.01 -16.86
N THR A 157 -2.05 8.56 -17.89
CA THR A 157 -2.64 9.49 -18.87
C THR A 157 -3.23 8.82 -20.11
N LEU A 158 -2.94 7.53 -20.33
CA LEU A 158 -3.51 6.76 -21.44
C LEU A 158 -5.04 6.67 -21.31
N PRO A 159 -5.80 6.47 -22.38
CA PRO A 159 -7.25 6.27 -22.28
C PRO A 159 -7.61 5.03 -21.48
#